data_AF-A0A0C9Y045-F1
#
_entry.id   AF-A0A0C9Y045-F1
#
_cell.length_a   1.000
_cell.length_b   1.000
_cell.length_c   1.000
_cell.angle_alpha   90.00
_cell.angle_beta   90.00
_cell.angle_gamma   90.00
#
_symmetry.space_group_name_H-M   'P 1'
#
loop_
_entity.id
_entity.type
_entity.pdbx_description
1 polymer ?
#
loop_
_entity_poly.entity_id
_entity_poly.type
_entity_poly.pdbx_seq_one_letter_code
_entity_poly.pdbx_strand_id
1 'polypeptide(L)'
;FHFVPYELQWQPTHKDRDMKVYGELFTSTAFLEAHQELQDSPPTLGCSLPRVVAVLMFWSDSTQLTQFGSAKLWPLYVFFGNKSKYRRCQPSNHSCSHTAYFQVLPDEFKDFLTEQFGGKYPGEVLLTHCNREFFHEQWKKLLDDDFIEAYKHGMAIMCCDGIKRRFYPQIFTYSANYPEKVLIASIRNLGVCPCPRCTIPMMEVPNMGTRQDMLQRQQLSCVDDFARQKRDNYAVNTPQVEALLRDESLVPVSNAFSDRLCALGFNFFLMLVVDLLHEFEL
;
A
#
# COMPACT_ATOMS: atom_id res chain seq x y z
N PHE A 1 -11.83 -5.89 -19.46
CA PHE A 1 -10.56 -5.82 -18.71
C PHE A 1 -9.55 -5.23 -19.68
N HIS A 2 -8.91 -4.10 -19.37
CA HIS A 2 -7.97 -3.45 -20.28
C HIS A 2 -6.59 -4.08 -20.14
N PHE A 3 -6.11 -4.76 -21.18
CA PHE A 3 -4.81 -5.44 -21.19
C PHE A 3 -3.66 -4.52 -21.59
N VAL A 4 -3.95 -3.54 -22.46
CA VAL A 4 -2.99 -2.57 -22.97
C VAL A 4 -3.45 -1.18 -22.52
N PRO A 5 -2.59 -0.39 -21.85
CA PRO A 5 -2.92 0.98 -21.49
C PRO A 5 -2.88 1.89 -22.72
N TYR A 6 -3.50 3.05 -22.60
CA TYR A 6 -3.48 4.06 -23.66
C TYR A 6 -3.59 5.46 -23.06
N GLU A 7 -3.05 6.46 -23.76
CA GLU A 7 -3.26 7.84 -23.36
C GLU A 7 -4.60 8.35 -23.91
N LEU A 8 -5.39 8.99 -23.04
CA LEU A 8 -6.61 9.66 -23.44
C LEU A 8 -6.35 11.17 -23.50
N GLN A 9 -6.54 11.76 -24.67
CA GLN A 9 -6.34 13.19 -24.90
C GLN A 9 -7.66 13.85 -25.33
N TRP A 10 -7.87 15.09 -24.88
CA TRP A 10 -8.96 15.95 -25.30
C TRP A 10 -8.41 17.09 -26.15
N GLN A 11 -8.98 17.27 -27.33
CA GLN A 11 -8.60 18.31 -28.29
C GLN A 11 -9.68 19.41 -28.32
N PRO A 12 -9.62 20.41 -27.42
CA PRO A 12 -10.57 21.51 -27.45
C PRO A 12 -10.31 22.40 -28.67
N THR A 13 -11.39 22.76 -29.39
CA THR A 13 -11.33 23.63 -30.58
C THR A 13 -10.72 25.02 -30.34
N HIS A 14 -10.60 25.43 -29.08
CA HIS A 14 -10.09 26.74 -28.66
C HIS A 14 -8.67 26.70 -28.08
N LYS A 15 -7.96 25.56 -28.14
CA LYS A 15 -6.56 25.48 -27.72
C LYS A 15 -5.71 24.82 -28.80
N ASP A 16 -4.48 25.31 -28.93
CA ASP A 16 -3.49 24.79 -29.86
C ASP A 16 -2.80 23.50 -29.38
N ARG A 17 -3.18 22.99 -28.20
CA ARG A 17 -2.56 21.81 -27.59
C ARG A 17 -3.60 20.87 -27.00
N ASP A 18 -3.36 19.60 -27.26
CA ASP A 18 -4.10 18.49 -26.69
C ASP A 18 -3.88 18.44 -25.18
N MET A 19 -4.96 18.15 -24.45
CA MET A 19 -4.94 18.04 -23.00
C MET A 19 -5.08 16.59 -22.59
N LYS A 20 -4.14 16.09 -21.78
CA LYS A 20 -4.27 14.76 -21.17
C LYS A 20 -5.50 14.71 -20.25
N VAL A 21 -6.32 13.68 -20.44
CA VAL A 21 -7.50 13.43 -19.62
C VAL A 21 -7.12 12.45 -18.51
N TYR A 22 -7.32 12.88 -17.27
CA TYR A 22 -7.17 12.02 -16.09
C TYR A 22 -8.51 11.42 -15.73
N GLY A 23 -8.58 10.09 -15.56
CA GLY A 23 -9.87 9.47 -15.24
C GLY A 23 -9.81 8.01 -14.83
N GLU A 24 -9.07 7.19 -15.57
CA GLU A 24 -8.98 5.74 -15.34
C GLU A 24 -7.52 5.35 -15.06
N LEU A 25 -7.33 4.26 -14.30
CA LEU A 25 -5.98 3.81 -13.97
C LEU A 25 -5.27 3.27 -15.23
N PHE A 26 -5.97 2.56 -16.11
CA PHE A 26 -5.44 2.11 -17.41
C PHE A 26 -5.18 3.22 -18.44
N THR A 27 -5.48 4.48 -18.11
CA THR A 27 -5.04 5.65 -18.88
C THR A 27 -4.03 6.51 -18.12
N SER A 28 -3.58 6.05 -16.94
CA SER A 28 -2.62 6.78 -16.12
C SER A 28 -1.20 6.62 -16.66
N THR A 29 -0.36 7.63 -16.42
CA THR A 29 1.07 7.56 -16.74
C THR A 29 1.74 6.35 -16.06
N ALA A 30 1.41 6.08 -14.79
CA ALA A 30 1.97 4.95 -14.06
C ALA A 30 1.71 3.58 -14.72
N PHE A 31 0.52 3.35 -15.30
CA PHE A 31 0.26 2.09 -16.02
C PHE A 31 0.95 2.10 -17.39
N LEU A 32 1.00 3.23 -18.10
CA LEU A 32 1.77 3.31 -19.34
C LEU A 32 3.24 2.94 -19.12
N GLU A 33 3.87 3.52 -18.09
CA GLU A 33 5.26 3.24 -17.69
C GLU A 33 5.45 1.78 -17.29
N ALA A 34 4.65 1.26 -16.35
CA ALA A 34 4.74 -0.13 -15.91
C ALA A 34 4.53 -1.15 -17.06
N HIS A 35 3.62 -0.85 -17.99
CA HIS A 35 3.41 -1.69 -19.16
C HIS A 35 4.63 -1.66 -20.08
N GLN A 36 5.19 -0.47 -20.33
CA GLN A 36 6.37 -0.31 -21.18
C GLN A 36 7.59 -1.00 -20.58
N GLU A 37 7.86 -0.81 -19.29
CA GLU A 37 8.93 -1.50 -18.56
C GLU A 37 8.79 -3.03 -18.67
N LEU A 38 7.56 -3.55 -18.54
CA LEU A 38 7.31 -4.97 -18.74
C LEU A 38 7.59 -5.40 -20.18
N GLN A 39 7.22 -4.61 -21.19
CA GLN A 39 7.51 -4.95 -22.58
C GLN A 39 9.01 -4.89 -22.90
N ASP A 40 9.75 -3.96 -22.30
CA ASP A 40 11.18 -3.79 -22.52
C ASP A 40 12.02 -4.80 -21.72
N SER A 41 11.44 -5.40 -20.68
CA SER A 41 12.11 -6.45 -19.89
C SER A 41 12.43 -7.69 -20.74
N PRO A 42 13.48 -8.46 -20.40
CA PRO A 42 13.79 -9.71 -21.09
C PRO A 42 12.60 -10.70 -21.04
N PRO A 43 12.19 -11.30 -22.17
CA PRO A 43 11.12 -12.28 -22.16
C PRO A 43 11.55 -13.53 -21.39
N THR A 44 10.60 -14.17 -20.71
CA THR A 44 10.84 -15.47 -20.07
C THR A 44 11.27 -16.48 -21.14
N LEU A 45 12.38 -17.18 -20.89
CA LEU A 45 12.96 -18.14 -21.84
C LEU A 45 11.91 -19.16 -22.29
N GLY A 46 11.71 -19.29 -23.60
CA GLY A 46 10.73 -20.23 -24.18
C GLY A 46 9.26 -19.81 -24.07
N CYS A 47 8.95 -18.59 -23.60
CA CYS A 47 7.58 -18.09 -23.50
C CYS A 47 7.31 -16.97 -24.51
N SER A 48 6.41 -17.21 -25.46
CA SER A 48 5.95 -16.23 -26.46
C SER A 48 4.58 -15.62 -26.12
N LEU A 49 4.06 -15.85 -24.91
CA LEU A 49 2.74 -15.36 -24.52
C LEU A 49 2.73 -13.82 -24.43
N PRO A 50 1.65 -13.15 -24.84
CA PRO A 50 1.47 -11.73 -24.58
C PRO A 50 1.58 -11.44 -23.08
N ARG A 51 2.40 -10.45 -22.74
CA ARG A 51 2.65 -10.01 -21.35
C ARG A 51 1.72 -8.87 -20.98
N VAL A 52 1.06 -9.00 -19.83
CA VAL A 52 0.03 -8.07 -19.36
C VAL A 52 0.30 -7.72 -17.91
N VAL A 53 0.19 -6.43 -17.57
CA VAL A 53 0.18 -5.99 -16.17
C VAL A 53 -1.23 -6.19 -15.59
N ALA A 54 -1.33 -6.96 -14.51
CA ALA A 54 -2.53 -7.06 -13.70
C ALA A 54 -2.41 -6.06 -12.53
N VAL A 55 -3.10 -4.93 -12.65
CA VAL A 55 -3.05 -3.89 -11.64
C VAL A 55 -3.86 -4.30 -10.42
N LEU A 56 -3.20 -4.42 -9.27
CA LEU A 56 -3.81 -4.66 -7.97
C LEU A 56 -4.01 -3.34 -7.24
N MET A 57 -5.23 -3.13 -6.78
CA MET A 57 -5.62 -1.99 -5.95
C MET A 57 -6.22 -2.54 -4.65
N PHE A 58 -5.59 -2.25 -3.51
CA PHE A 58 -6.01 -2.71 -2.19
C PHE A 58 -6.83 -1.66 -1.45
N TRP A 59 -7.81 -2.14 -0.68
CA TRP A 59 -8.47 -1.38 0.37
C TRP A 59 -8.53 -2.23 1.61
N SER A 60 -8.35 -1.62 2.77
CA SER A 60 -8.76 -2.23 4.01
C SER A 60 -9.30 -1.16 4.95
N ASP A 61 -10.25 -1.59 5.76
CA ASP A 61 -10.91 -0.76 6.75
C ASP A 61 -11.32 -1.65 7.93
N SER A 62 -10.80 -1.37 9.11
CA SER A 62 -11.17 -2.10 10.32
C SER A 62 -12.57 -1.69 10.76
N THR A 63 -13.56 -2.54 10.49
CA THR A 63 -14.97 -2.29 10.80
C THR A 63 -15.40 -2.94 12.12
N GLN A 64 -16.23 -2.24 12.89
CA GLN A 64 -16.98 -2.87 13.99
C GLN A 64 -18.21 -3.56 13.40
N LEU A 65 -18.37 -4.86 13.64
CA LEU A 65 -19.47 -5.65 13.07
C LEU A 65 -20.81 -5.39 13.74
N THR A 66 -20.80 -4.79 14.93
CA THR A 66 -21.98 -4.66 15.78
C THR A 66 -21.99 -3.31 16.47
N GLN A 67 -23.12 -2.60 16.45
CA GLN A 67 -23.29 -1.31 17.15
C GLN A 67 -23.14 -1.43 18.68
N PHE A 68 -23.33 -2.62 19.25
CA PHE A 68 -23.32 -2.87 20.69
C PHE A 68 -22.47 -4.09 21.10
N GLY A 69 -21.52 -4.52 20.26
CA GLY A 69 -20.66 -5.67 20.54
C GLY A 69 -19.19 -5.41 20.16
N SER A 70 -18.29 -6.22 20.70
CA SER A 70 -16.83 -6.08 20.52
C SER A 70 -16.29 -6.76 19.27
N ALA A 71 -17.15 -7.41 18.47
CA ALA A 71 -16.74 -8.12 17.26
C ALA A 71 -16.22 -7.13 16.21
N LYS A 72 -14.95 -7.28 15.85
CA LYS A 72 -14.28 -6.48 14.82
C LYS A 72 -13.98 -7.36 13.61
N LEU A 73 -14.15 -6.80 12.42
CA LEU A 73 -13.74 -7.44 11.17
C LEU A 73 -12.83 -6.48 10.43
N TRP A 74 -11.69 -7.00 9.98
CA TRP A 74 -10.74 -6.22 9.21
C TRP A 74 -10.52 -6.84 7.83
N PRO A 75 -11.46 -6.63 6.90
CA PRO A 75 -11.35 -7.16 5.55
C PRO A 75 -10.25 -6.48 4.74
N LEU A 76 -9.57 -7.27 3.91
CA LEU A 76 -8.75 -6.80 2.81
C LEU A 76 -9.48 -7.04 1.49
N TYR A 77 -9.69 -5.96 0.76
CA TYR A 77 -10.33 -5.96 -0.55
C TYR A 77 -9.32 -5.72 -1.66
N VAL A 78 -9.54 -6.36 -2.80
CA VAL A 78 -8.76 -6.17 -4.02
C VAL A 78 -9.68 -5.84 -5.18
N PHE A 79 -9.28 -4.83 -5.95
CA PHE A 79 -9.85 -4.53 -7.25
C PHE A 79 -8.76 -4.56 -8.33
N PHE A 80 -9.18 -4.91 -9.55
CA PHE A 80 -8.31 -4.75 -10.72
C PHE A 80 -8.41 -3.33 -11.29
N GLY A 81 -7.29 -2.60 -11.30
CA GLY A 81 -7.18 -1.29 -11.94
C GLY A 81 -7.40 -1.32 -13.46
N ASN A 82 -7.31 -2.51 -14.07
CA ASN A 82 -7.64 -2.76 -15.47
C ASN A 82 -9.15 -2.62 -15.79
N LYS A 83 -10.02 -2.53 -14.78
CA LYS A 83 -11.47 -2.30 -14.95
C LYS A 83 -11.80 -0.84 -14.70
N SER A 84 -12.71 -0.30 -15.51
CA SER A 84 -13.22 1.07 -15.34
C SER A 84 -13.77 1.28 -13.94
N LYS A 85 -13.50 2.46 -13.36
CA LYS A 85 -14.06 2.86 -12.06
C LYS A 85 -15.58 2.75 -12.02
N TYR A 86 -16.28 3.05 -13.12
CA TYR A 86 -17.75 2.90 -13.18
C TYR A 86 -18.19 1.44 -12.99
N ARG A 87 -17.44 0.49 -13.56
CA ARG A 87 -17.73 -0.93 -13.33
C ARG A 87 -17.37 -1.38 -11.93
N ARG A 88 -16.27 -0.85 -11.36
CA ARG A 88 -15.85 -1.15 -9.98
C ARG A 88 -16.85 -0.62 -8.95
N CYS A 89 -17.41 0.56 -9.19
CA CYS A 89 -18.43 1.19 -8.35
C CYS A 89 -19.83 0.58 -8.49
N GLN A 90 -20.04 -0.38 -9.39
CA GLN A 90 -21.32 -1.04 -9.59
C GLN A 90 -21.34 -2.39 -8.87
N PRO A 91 -22.09 -2.56 -7.75
CA PRO A 91 -22.06 -3.78 -6.95
C PRO A 91 -22.43 -5.05 -7.74
N SER A 92 -23.34 -4.94 -8.70
CA SER A 92 -23.77 -6.06 -9.57
C SER A 92 -22.68 -6.61 -10.48
N ASN A 93 -21.56 -5.90 -10.66
CA ASN A 93 -20.42 -6.37 -11.44
C ASN A 93 -19.43 -7.21 -10.62
N HIS A 94 -19.67 -7.40 -9.32
CA HIS A 94 -18.84 -8.23 -8.42
C HIS A 94 -17.33 -8.02 -8.64
N SER A 95 -16.92 -6.77 -8.81
CA SER A 95 -15.54 -6.42 -9.20
C SER A 95 -14.62 -6.19 -7.99
N CYS A 96 -15.19 -6.18 -6.79
CA CYS A 96 -14.49 -6.21 -5.51
C CYS A 96 -14.31 -7.67 -5.07
N SER A 97 -13.09 -8.08 -4.75
CA SER A 97 -12.80 -9.39 -4.20
C SER A 97 -12.32 -9.25 -2.76
N HIS A 98 -12.87 -10.04 -1.84
CA HIS A 98 -12.34 -10.17 -0.49
C HIS A 98 -11.18 -11.15 -0.55
N THR A 99 -9.97 -10.71 -0.21
CA THR A 99 -8.77 -11.53 -0.33
C THR A 99 -8.33 -12.09 1.02
N ALA A 100 -8.56 -11.34 2.11
CA ALA A 100 -8.21 -11.77 3.45
C ALA A 100 -9.09 -11.09 4.50
N TYR A 101 -9.00 -11.59 5.73
CA TYR A 101 -9.50 -10.93 6.93
C TYR A 101 -8.37 -10.89 7.93
N PHE A 102 -7.88 -9.69 8.26
CA PHE A 102 -6.85 -9.53 9.26
C PHE A 102 -7.40 -9.83 10.65
N GLN A 103 -6.62 -10.58 11.40
CA GLN A 103 -6.85 -10.83 12.80
C GLN A 103 -6.27 -9.66 13.60
N VAL A 104 -6.91 -9.39 14.74
CA VAL A 104 -6.36 -8.53 15.78
C VAL A 104 -5.64 -9.40 16.80
N LEU A 105 -4.68 -8.82 17.54
CA LEU A 105 -4.03 -9.58 18.60
C LEU A 105 -5.10 -10.06 19.62
N PRO A 106 -5.16 -11.36 19.91
CA PRO A 106 -6.15 -11.92 20.81
C PRO A 106 -5.90 -11.44 22.26
N ASP A 107 -6.95 -11.40 23.09
CA ASP A 107 -6.80 -10.98 24.49
C ASP A 107 -5.92 -11.97 25.27
N GLU A 108 -5.92 -13.25 24.89
CA GLU A 108 -5.03 -14.27 25.42
C GLU A 108 -3.54 -13.91 25.24
N PHE A 109 -3.19 -13.13 24.21
CA PHE A 109 -1.83 -12.63 24.04
C PHE A 109 -1.46 -11.59 25.10
N LYS A 110 -2.41 -10.75 25.53
CA LYS A 110 -2.19 -9.79 26.62
C LYS A 110 -2.02 -10.52 27.95
N ASP A 111 -2.79 -11.57 28.18
CA ASP A 111 -2.68 -12.41 29.37
C ASP A 111 -1.32 -13.12 29.41
N PHE A 112 -0.91 -13.72 28.28
CA PHE A 112 0.42 -14.30 28.11
C PHE A 112 1.53 -13.30 28.43
N LEU A 113 1.48 -12.09 27.85
CA LEU A 113 2.48 -11.08 28.14
C LEU A 113 2.46 -10.67 29.62
N THR A 114 1.29 -10.51 30.24
CA THR A 114 1.19 -10.14 31.66
C THR A 114 1.81 -11.21 32.55
N GLU A 115 1.62 -12.50 32.24
CA GLU A 115 2.26 -13.62 32.94
C GLU A 115 3.79 -13.58 32.81
N GLN A 116 4.31 -13.38 31.58
CA GLN A 116 5.75 -13.31 31.33
C GLN A 116 6.43 -12.14 32.07
N PHE A 117 5.70 -11.05 32.30
CA PHE A 117 6.18 -9.87 33.04
C PHE A 117 5.89 -9.95 34.55
N GLY A 118 5.62 -11.15 35.09
CA GLY A 118 5.44 -11.38 36.54
C GLY A 118 4.14 -10.80 37.08
N GLY A 119 3.07 -10.85 36.30
CA GLY A 119 1.75 -10.31 36.65
C GLY A 119 1.60 -8.80 36.44
N LYS A 120 2.59 -8.15 35.84
CA LYS A 120 2.55 -6.71 35.53
C LYS A 120 2.21 -6.48 34.07
N TYR A 121 1.32 -5.53 33.82
CA TYR A 121 1.00 -5.12 32.46
C TYR A 121 2.26 -4.58 31.74
N PRO A 122 2.63 -5.09 30.55
CA PRO A 122 3.88 -4.73 29.86
C PRO A 122 3.93 -3.29 29.34
N GLY A 123 2.82 -2.55 29.44
CA GLY A 123 2.68 -1.19 28.93
C GLY A 123 2.13 -1.14 27.51
N GLU A 124 1.48 -0.02 27.20
CA GLU A 124 0.81 0.21 25.90
C GLU A 124 1.80 0.22 24.74
N VAL A 125 3.01 0.75 24.94
CA VAL A 125 4.06 0.85 23.91
C VAL A 125 4.44 -0.50 23.32
N LEU A 126 4.63 -1.52 24.16
CA LEU A 126 4.97 -2.87 23.70
C LEU A 126 3.80 -3.46 22.93
N LEU A 127 2.57 -3.33 23.45
CA LEU A 127 1.38 -3.85 22.79
C LEU A 127 1.15 -3.19 21.42
N THR A 128 1.35 -1.86 21.31
CA THR A 128 1.29 -1.16 20.02
C THR A 128 2.33 -1.70 19.04
N HIS A 129 3.57 -1.94 19.49
CA HIS A 129 4.61 -2.53 18.65
C HIS A 129 4.24 -3.95 18.20
N CYS A 130 3.75 -4.81 19.10
CA CYS A 130 3.28 -6.15 18.74
C CYS A 130 2.13 -6.11 17.73
N ASN A 131 1.18 -5.18 17.85
CA ASN A 131 0.10 -5.02 16.86
C ASN A 131 0.65 -4.65 15.47
N ARG A 132 1.70 -3.79 15.43
CA ARG A 132 2.37 -3.43 14.17
C ARG A 132 3.07 -4.63 13.53
N GLU A 133 3.86 -5.37 14.31
CA GLU A 133 4.51 -6.59 13.82
C GLU A 133 3.47 -7.62 13.35
N PHE A 134 2.38 -7.82 14.10
CA PHE A 134 1.33 -8.78 13.74
C PHE A 134 0.63 -8.42 12.43
N PHE A 135 0.37 -7.15 12.17
CA PHE A 135 -0.17 -6.71 10.89
C PHE A 135 0.78 -7.02 9.73
N HIS A 136 2.07 -6.71 9.87
CA HIS A 136 3.04 -6.99 8.82
C HIS A 136 3.31 -8.48 8.64
N GLU A 137 3.31 -9.30 9.69
CA GLU A 137 3.42 -10.74 9.57
C GLU A 137 2.25 -11.35 8.78
N GLN A 138 1.02 -10.84 8.97
CA GLN A 138 -0.11 -11.24 8.14
C GLN A 138 0.07 -10.84 6.68
N TRP A 139 0.60 -9.64 6.40
CA TRP A 139 0.95 -9.23 5.04
C TRP A 139 2.07 -10.09 4.42
N LYS A 140 3.07 -10.52 5.20
CA LYS A 140 4.11 -11.44 4.70
C LYS A 140 3.53 -12.79 4.28
N LYS A 141 2.44 -13.24 4.92
CA LYS A 141 1.70 -14.44 4.48
C LYS A 141 0.94 -14.23 3.17
N LEU A 142 0.45 -13.01 2.90
CA LEU A 142 -0.22 -12.67 1.65
C LEU A 142 0.76 -12.44 0.50
N LEU A 143 1.93 -11.88 0.82
CA LEU A 143 3.05 -11.68 -0.11
C LEU A 143 3.99 -12.90 -0.09
N ASP A 144 3.43 -14.10 -0.13
CA ASP A 144 4.16 -15.37 -0.07
C ASP A 144 5.08 -15.60 -1.28
N ASP A 145 5.81 -16.72 -1.29
CA ASP A 145 6.81 -16.97 -2.33
C ASP A 145 6.16 -17.17 -3.70
N ASP A 146 4.94 -17.71 -3.75
CA ASP A 146 4.14 -17.87 -4.98
C ASP A 146 3.72 -16.51 -5.54
N PHE A 147 3.31 -15.56 -4.67
CA PHE A 147 3.03 -14.18 -5.09
C PHE A 147 4.28 -13.51 -5.65
N ILE A 148 5.43 -13.67 -4.99
CA ILE A 148 6.70 -13.08 -5.45
C ILE A 148 7.16 -13.69 -6.78
N GLU A 149 6.98 -15.00 -6.96
CA GLU A 149 7.25 -15.69 -8.21
C GLU A 149 6.35 -15.15 -9.33
N ALA A 150 5.05 -15.01 -9.07
CA ALA A 150 4.12 -14.41 -10.02
C ALA A 150 4.45 -12.94 -10.32
N TYR A 151 4.85 -12.16 -9.32
CA TYR A 151 5.24 -10.76 -9.49
C TYR A 151 6.45 -10.62 -10.43
N LYS A 152 7.47 -11.47 -10.29
CA LYS A 152 8.70 -11.45 -11.09
C LYS A 152 8.50 -12.04 -12.49
N HIS A 153 7.85 -13.20 -12.56
CA HIS A 153 7.86 -14.04 -13.76
C HIS A 153 6.50 -14.11 -14.45
N GLY A 154 5.46 -13.56 -13.83
CA GLY A 154 4.10 -13.60 -14.33
C GLY A 154 3.50 -15.01 -14.28
N MET A 155 2.18 -15.07 -14.33
CA MET A 155 1.42 -16.32 -14.37
C MET A 155 0.62 -16.44 -15.67
N ALA A 156 0.61 -17.62 -16.28
CA ALA A 156 -0.07 -17.85 -17.54
C ALA A 156 -1.55 -18.19 -17.32
N ILE A 157 -2.45 -17.37 -17.85
CA ILE A 157 -3.90 -17.49 -17.68
C ILE A 157 -4.56 -17.58 -19.05
N MET A 158 -5.48 -18.52 -19.22
CA MET A 158 -6.37 -18.59 -20.38
C MET A 158 -7.47 -17.55 -20.22
N CYS A 159 -7.56 -16.58 -21.14
CA CYS A 159 -8.60 -15.56 -21.09
C CYS A 159 -9.89 -16.04 -21.80
N CYS A 160 -11.00 -15.34 -21.54
CA CYS A 160 -12.31 -15.67 -22.13
C CYS A 160 -12.36 -15.54 -23.66
N ASP A 161 -11.40 -14.84 -24.27
CA ASP A 161 -11.25 -14.71 -25.72
C ASP A 161 -10.43 -15.87 -26.33
N GLY A 162 -10.07 -16.89 -25.54
CA GLY A 162 -9.30 -18.05 -25.99
C GLY A 162 -7.80 -17.80 -26.12
N ILE A 163 -7.31 -16.60 -25.80
CA ILE A 163 -5.89 -16.26 -25.87
C ILE A 163 -5.25 -16.45 -24.50
N LYS A 164 -4.21 -17.28 -24.45
CA LYS A 164 -3.38 -17.46 -23.26
C LYS A 164 -2.43 -16.27 -23.11
N ARG A 165 -2.43 -15.62 -21.96
CA ARG A 165 -1.58 -14.44 -21.66
C ARG A 165 -0.83 -14.65 -20.36
N ARG A 166 0.33 -14.01 -20.22
CA ARG A 166 1.13 -14.02 -19.00
C ARG A 166 0.89 -12.71 -18.23
N PHE A 167 0.27 -12.83 -17.06
CA PHE A 167 -0.11 -11.71 -16.21
C PHE A 167 0.92 -11.49 -15.11
N TYR A 168 1.38 -10.25 -14.99
CA TYR A 168 2.31 -9.80 -13.96
C TYR A 168 1.51 -8.95 -12.96
N PRO A 169 1.18 -9.47 -11.77
CA PRO A 169 0.52 -8.69 -10.74
C PRO A 169 1.43 -7.55 -10.31
N GLN A 170 0.90 -6.33 -10.24
CA GLN A 170 1.61 -5.17 -9.74
C GLN A 170 0.71 -4.36 -8.82
N ILE A 171 1.25 -3.96 -7.67
CA ILE A 171 0.53 -3.18 -6.67
C ILE A 171 0.61 -1.71 -7.05
N PHE A 172 -0.54 -1.07 -7.29
CA PHE A 172 -0.59 0.34 -7.67
C PHE A 172 -1.11 1.23 -6.55
N THR A 173 -2.12 0.76 -5.83
CA THR A 173 -2.75 1.57 -4.79
C THR A 173 -3.09 0.72 -3.59
N TYR A 174 -3.00 1.34 -2.41
CA TYR A 174 -3.54 0.87 -1.16
C TYR A 174 -4.22 2.06 -0.48
N SER A 175 -5.55 1.99 -0.41
CA SER A 175 -6.40 2.97 0.24
C SER A 175 -6.81 2.48 1.62
N ALA A 176 -6.66 3.33 2.63
CA ALA A 176 -7.09 3.07 3.99
C ALA A 176 -7.26 4.40 4.74
N ASN A 177 -7.85 4.35 5.93
CA ASN A 177 -7.92 5.51 6.83
C ASN A 177 -6.51 5.87 7.39
N TYR A 178 -6.39 7.03 8.05
CA TYR A 178 -5.07 7.52 8.50
C TYR A 178 -4.34 6.58 9.48
N PRO A 179 -4.97 6.09 10.58
CA PRO A 179 -4.31 5.15 11.49
C PRO A 179 -3.78 3.89 10.78
N GLU A 180 -4.51 3.39 9.80
CA GLU A 180 -4.10 2.22 9.02
C GLU A 180 -3.02 2.55 8.00
N LYS A 181 -3.05 3.71 7.35
CA LYS A 181 -1.93 4.19 6.52
C LYS A 181 -0.65 4.33 7.34
N VAL A 182 -0.73 4.83 8.56
CA VAL A 182 0.40 4.95 9.50
C VAL A 182 0.99 3.57 9.82
N LEU A 183 0.11 2.57 10.01
CA LEU A 183 0.48 1.18 10.23
C LEU A 183 1.20 0.60 8.99
N ILE A 184 0.60 0.73 7.81
CA ILE A 184 1.20 0.27 6.54
C ILE A 184 2.51 0.99 6.26
N ALA A 185 2.60 2.28 6.57
CA ALA A 185 3.78 3.11 6.34
C ALA A 185 4.90 2.87 7.37
N SER A 186 4.61 2.17 8.46
CA SER A 186 5.51 1.99 9.61
C SER A 186 6.04 3.35 10.13
N ILE A 187 5.12 4.31 10.33
CA ILE A 187 5.42 5.60 10.97
C ILE A 187 4.66 5.77 12.29
N ARG A 188 4.95 6.83 13.03
CA ARG A 188 4.30 7.21 14.28
C ARG A 188 3.02 7.95 13.97
N ASN A 189 1.94 7.57 14.65
CA ASN A 189 0.67 8.26 14.56
C ASN A 189 0.83 9.71 15.01
N LEU A 190 0.49 10.67 14.14
CA LEU A 190 0.67 12.10 14.39
C LEU A 190 2.08 12.47 14.90
N GLY A 191 3.10 11.81 14.35
CA GLY A 191 4.50 12.09 14.65
C GLY A 191 4.96 13.49 14.18
N VAL A 192 6.26 13.76 14.35
CA VAL A 192 6.93 14.95 13.82
C VAL A 192 6.66 15.13 12.32
N CYS A 193 6.63 14.02 11.57
CA CYS A 193 6.34 13.94 10.14
C CYS A 193 5.12 13.03 9.97
N PRO A 194 3.89 13.58 9.96
CA PRO A 194 2.67 12.77 10.02
C PRO A 194 2.31 12.14 8.67
N CYS A 195 2.89 12.60 7.56
CA CYS A 195 2.50 12.15 6.23
C CYS A 195 3.13 10.78 5.91
N PRO A 196 2.34 9.79 5.46
CA PRO A 196 2.89 8.49 5.11
C PRO A 196 3.76 8.53 3.84
N ARG A 197 3.72 9.59 3.03
CA ARG A 197 4.42 9.67 1.73
C ARG A 197 5.59 10.64 1.71
N CYS A 198 5.73 11.50 2.71
CA CYS A 198 6.81 12.49 2.76
C CYS A 198 7.17 12.85 4.20
N THR A 199 8.37 13.40 4.38
CA THR A 199 8.90 13.83 5.68
C THR A 199 8.57 15.30 5.99
N ILE A 200 7.42 15.79 5.51
CA ILE A 200 6.94 17.15 5.84
C ILE A 200 6.66 17.23 7.35
N PRO A 201 7.26 18.19 8.08
CA PRO A 201 6.99 18.37 9.49
C PRO A 201 5.54 18.79 9.78
N MET A 202 5.01 18.39 10.94
CA MET A 202 3.66 18.71 11.41
C MET A 202 3.41 20.23 11.46
N MET A 203 4.44 21.02 11.77
CA MET A 203 4.36 22.49 11.80
C MET A 203 4.12 23.13 10.41
N GLU A 204 4.44 22.42 9.33
CA GLU A 204 4.23 22.88 7.95
C GLU A 204 2.88 22.44 7.38
N VAL A 205 2.14 21.58 8.08
CA VAL A 205 0.80 21.10 7.67
C VAL A 205 -0.19 22.24 7.40
N PRO A 206 -0.21 23.37 8.14
CA PRO A 206 -1.07 24.51 7.80
C PRO A 206 -0.85 25.09 6.40
N ASN A 207 0.30 24.84 5.78
CA ASN A 207 0.63 25.29 4.41
C ASN A 207 0.15 24.32 3.32
N MET A 208 -0.58 23.25 3.69
CA MET A 208 -1.02 22.20 2.77
C MET A 208 -1.77 22.76 1.56
N GLY A 209 -1.40 22.29 0.36
CA GLY A 209 -2.04 22.68 -0.90
C GLY A 209 -1.53 23.99 -1.49
N THR A 210 -0.64 24.72 -0.79
CA THR A 210 0.09 25.83 -1.40
C THR A 210 1.07 25.30 -2.46
N ARG A 211 1.47 26.15 -3.42
CA ARG A 211 2.46 25.77 -4.44
C ARG A 211 3.79 25.34 -3.81
N GLN A 212 4.18 25.99 -2.72
CA GLN A 212 5.41 25.66 -2.00
C GLN A 212 5.30 24.29 -1.31
N ASP A 213 4.21 24.02 -0.59
CA ASP A 213 3.96 22.72 0.03
C ASP A 213 3.96 21.58 -1.00
N MET A 214 3.29 21.75 -2.14
CA MET A 214 3.29 20.75 -3.21
C MET A 214 4.70 20.43 -3.73
N LEU A 215 5.56 21.44 -3.87
CA LEU A 215 6.97 21.24 -4.27
C LEU A 215 7.78 20.56 -3.16
N GLN A 216 7.61 20.99 -1.91
CA GLN A 216 8.32 20.40 -0.78
C GLN A 216 7.95 18.94 -0.58
N ARG A 217 6.67 18.55 -0.73
CA ARG A 217 6.24 17.15 -0.65
C ARG A 217 6.90 16.26 -1.70
N GLN A 218 7.16 16.78 -2.89
CA GLN A 218 7.89 16.05 -3.92
C GLN A 218 9.37 15.89 -3.56
N GLN A 219 10.00 16.94 -3.04
CA GLN A 219 11.41 16.92 -2.64
C GLN A 219 11.67 16.05 -1.40
N LEU A 220 10.73 16.05 -0.46
CA LEU A 220 10.77 15.31 0.79
C LEU A 220 10.00 13.98 0.72
N SER A 221 9.78 13.46 -0.49
CA SER A 221 9.09 12.18 -0.66
C SER A 221 9.86 11.04 0.02
N CYS A 222 9.14 10.20 0.75
CA CYS A 222 9.71 9.03 1.39
C CYS A 222 10.19 8.04 0.33
N VAL A 223 11.37 7.48 0.55
CA VAL A 223 11.95 6.41 -0.27
C VAL A 223 12.14 5.19 0.61
N ASP A 224 11.76 4.04 0.07
CA ASP A 224 12.05 2.76 0.71
C ASP A 224 13.45 2.30 0.32
N ASP A 225 14.43 2.62 1.15
CA ASP A 225 15.85 2.36 0.91
C ASP A 225 16.49 1.41 1.94
N PHE A 226 17.72 0.99 1.65
CA PHE A 226 18.48 0.11 2.55
C PHE A 226 18.78 0.72 3.92
N ALA A 227 18.82 2.06 4.03
CA ALA A 227 19.04 2.73 5.31
C ALA A 227 17.83 2.53 6.24
N ARG A 228 16.61 2.57 5.68
CA ARG A 228 15.37 2.25 6.39
C ARG A 228 15.27 0.78 6.78
N GLN A 229 15.84 -0.12 5.98
CA GLN A 229 15.86 -1.56 6.27
C GLN A 229 16.81 -1.96 7.40
N LYS A 230 17.74 -1.07 7.76
CA LYS A 230 18.76 -1.37 8.76
C LYS A 230 18.14 -1.38 10.15
N ARG A 231 18.04 -2.58 10.70
CA ARG A 231 17.52 -2.86 12.04
C ARG A 231 18.66 -2.94 13.02
N ASP A 232 18.64 -2.08 14.02
CA ASP A 232 19.37 -2.36 15.24
C ASP A 232 18.42 -3.06 16.22
N ASN A 233 18.85 -4.17 16.81
CA ASN A 233 18.10 -4.99 17.78
C ASN A 233 17.99 -4.31 19.16
N TYR A 234 17.57 -3.05 19.19
CA TYR A 234 17.35 -2.32 20.42
C TYR A 234 15.96 -2.60 20.98
N ALA A 235 15.81 -2.53 22.29
CA ALA A 235 14.50 -2.56 22.92
C ALA A 235 13.63 -1.39 22.41
N VAL A 236 12.37 -1.71 22.14
CA VAL A 236 11.33 -0.76 21.73
C VAL A 236 11.23 0.31 22.82
N ASN A 237 11.57 1.56 22.51
CA ASN A 237 11.61 2.72 23.42
C ASN A 237 12.92 2.99 24.19
N THR A 238 14.07 2.66 23.60
CA THR A 238 15.37 3.15 24.12
C THR A 238 15.68 4.56 23.59
N PRO A 239 16.41 5.40 24.35
CA PRO A 239 16.85 6.72 23.87
C PRO A 239 17.60 6.67 22.53
N GLN A 240 18.33 5.57 22.28
CA GLN A 240 19.04 5.32 21.02
C GLN A 240 18.06 5.19 19.85
N VAL A 241 17.00 4.39 20.00
CA VAL A 241 15.95 4.23 18.97
C VAL A 241 15.20 5.53 18.75
N GLU A 242 14.91 6.28 19.81
CA GLU A 242 14.27 7.60 19.70
C GLU A 242 15.14 8.59 18.91
N ALA A 243 16.45 8.65 19.20
CA ALA A 243 17.36 9.53 18.48
C ALA A 243 17.48 9.19 16.98
N LEU A 244 17.32 7.93 16.61
CA LEU A 244 17.42 7.48 15.21
C LEU A 244 16.14 7.69 14.42
N LEU A 245 14.97 7.46 15.04
CA LEU A 245 13.71 7.32 14.30
C LEU A 245 12.76 8.51 14.44
N ARG A 246 12.93 9.35 15.46
CA ARG A 246 11.95 10.38 15.80
C ARG A 246 11.79 11.46 14.74
N ASP A 247 12.89 11.93 14.16
CA ASP A 247 12.89 13.08 13.24
C ASP A 247 12.08 12.80 11.97
N GLU A 248 12.09 11.56 11.49
CA GLU A 248 11.27 11.09 10.37
C GLU A 248 10.00 10.36 10.82
N SER A 249 9.73 10.34 12.13
CA SER A 249 8.57 9.66 12.72
C SER A 249 8.50 8.18 12.41
N LEU A 250 9.64 7.50 12.27
CA LEU A 250 9.68 6.08 12.00
C LEU A 250 9.38 5.25 13.26
N VAL A 251 8.99 4.00 13.05
CA VAL A 251 8.85 2.99 14.11
C VAL A 251 9.75 1.80 13.81
N PRO A 252 10.30 1.13 14.84
CA PRO A 252 11.23 0.02 14.64
C PRO A 252 10.47 -1.27 14.29
N VAL A 253 9.90 -1.37 13.10
CA VAL A 253 8.99 -2.46 12.67
C VAL A 253 9.41 -3.02 11.31
N SER A 254 9.21 -4.32 11.08
CA SER A 254 9.47 -4.97 9.78
C SER A 254 8.36 -4.61 8.84
N ASN A 255 8.65 -3.85 7.80
CA ASN A 255 7.63 -3.58 6.80
C ASN A 255 7.58 -4.74 5.79
N ALA A 256 6.44 -5.44 5.75
CA ALA A 256 6.23 -6.58 4.85
C ALA A 256 6.47 -6.25 3.37
N PHE A 257 6.10 -5.05 2.91
CA PHE A 257 6.27 -4.63 1.52
C PHE A 257 7.74 -4.35 1.22
N SER A 258 8.45 -3.65 2.12
CA SER A 258 9.90 -3.46 2.00
C SER A 258 10.62 -4.81 1.94
N ASP A 259 10.38 -5.68 2.92
CA ASP A 259 11.06 -6.97 3.05
C ASP A 259 10.89 -7.86 1.81
N ARG A 260 9.71 -7.82 1.17
CA ARG A 260 9.34 -8.75 0.09
C ARG A 260 9.49 -8.15 -1.31
N LEU A 261 9.34 -6.84 -1.47
CA LEU A 261 9.23 -6.19 -2.78
C LEU A 261 10.28 -5.09 -3.05
N CYS A 262 10.98 -4.54 -2.04
CA CYS A 262 11.97 -3.47 -2.26
C CYS A 262 13.09 -3.92 -3.21
N ALA A 263 13.57 -5.16 -3.08
CA ALA A 263 14.58 -5.74 -3.98
C ALA A 263 14.11 -5.84 -5.45
N LEU A 264 12.81 -5.69 -5.71
CA LEU A 264 12.21 -5.67 -7.05
C LEU A 264 11.97 -4.24 -7.55
N GLY A 265 12.49 -3.23 -6.85
CA GLY A 265 12.33 -1.81 -7.18
C GLY A 265 11.00 -1.22 -6.70
N PHE A 266 10.24 -1.92 -5.85
CA PHE A 266 8.96 -1.42 -5.35
C PHE A 266 9.15 -0.45 -4.18
N ASN A 267 8.69 0.80 -4.34
CA ASN A 267 8.58 1.76 -3.24
C ASN A 267 7.13 1.80 -2.72
N PHE A 268 6.90 1.19 -1.56
CA PHE A 268 5.55 1.05 -1.01
C PHE A 268 4.90 2.39 -0.60
N PHE A 269 5.65 3.48 -0.40
CA PHE A 269 5.02 4.79 -0.13
C PHE A 269 4.18 5.30 -1.30
N LEU A 270 4.54 4.91 -2.53
CA LEU A 270 3.85 5.35 -3.72
C LEU A 270 2.46 4.73 -3.85
N MET A 271 2.22 3.55 -3.25
CA MET A 271 0.92 2.91 -3.30
C MET A 271 -0.10 3.57 -2.37
N LEU A 272 0.35 4.28 -1.32
CA LEU A 272 -0.56 4.86 -0.33
C LEU A 272 -1.32 6.04 -0.93
N VAL A 273 -2.60 5.84 -1.22
CA VAL A 273 -3.45 6.85 -1.87
C VAL A 273 -4.37 7.53 -0.86
N VAL A 274 -4.67 8.80 -1.13
CA VAL A 274 -5.64 9.57 -0.35
C VAL A 274 -7.03 9.03 -0.60
N ASP A 275 -7.77 8.79 0.49
CA ASP A 275 -9.18 8.45 0.43
C ASP A 275 -9.95 9.63 0.99
N LEU A 276 -10.50 10.45 0.09
CA LEU A 276 -11.15 11.70 0.48
C LEU A 276 -12.37 11.45 1.38
N LEU A 277 -13.05 10.31 1.24
CA LEU A 277 -14.19 10.00 2.12
C LEU A 277 -13.71 9.79 3.56
N HIS A 278 -12.71 8.94 3.75
CA HIS A 278 -12.13 8.67 5.06
C HIS A 278 -11.35 9.85 5.66
N GLU A 279 -10.89 10.81 4.85
CA GLU A 279 -10.11 11.95 5.31
C GLU A 279 -10.96 13.17 5.69
N PHE A 280 -12.20 13.30 5.19
CA PHE A 280 -13.12 14.38 5.55
C PHE A 280 -14.19 13.98 6.57
N GLU A 281 -14.46 12.69 6.76
CA GLU A 281 -15.33 12.18 7.82
C GLU A 281 -14.57 12.07 9.17
N LEU A 282 -14.09 13.21 9.67
CA LEU A 282 -13.57 13.38 11.03
C LEU A 282 -14.55 14.16 11.91
#